data_AF-X1DZD7-F1
#
_entry.id   AF-X1DZD7-F1
#
_cell.length_a   1.000
_cell.length_b   1.000
_cell.length_c   1.000
_cell.angle_alpha   90.00
_cell.angle_beta   90.00
_cell.angle_gamma   90.00
#
_symmetry.space_group_name_H-M   'P 1'
#
loop_
_entity.id
_entity.type
_entity.pdbx_description
1 polymer ?
#
loop_
_entity_poly.entity_id
_entity_poly.type
_entity_poly.pdbx_seq_one_letter_code
_entity_poly.pdbx_strand_id
1 'polypeptide(L)'
;MVIKYNIGKNEYRNWIVGETDFQPAYLGKYETIFTLSNGYMGVRAVTEEAYQEETRGCYIAGLFDKFPGEVTELANIPDWLNVDLKLDGEKYDLKTGKILLYRRQINIKDGQLIRNIEWESPTGKKTRLTFERFISLKNLHFAALRVKIIPLNYSGDIEICSGINGQTTNSGVQHFKEGILANSVTSPGNLSNKPAI
;
A
#
# COMPACT_ATOMS: atom_id res chain seq x y z
N MET A 1 0.00 -21.17 -11.81
CA MET A 1 -0.32 -19.75 -12.05
C MET A 1 -0.86 -19.16 -10.75
N VAL A 2 -0.25 -18.09 -10.25
CA VAL A 2 -0.53 -17.53 -8.91
C VAL A 2 -1.83 -16.72 -8.87
N ILE A 3 -2.34 -16.29 -10.03
CA ILE A 3 -3.63 -15.61 -10.16
C ILE A 3 -4.74 -16.57 -10.60
N LYS A 4 -5.92 -16.41 -10.01
CA LYS A 4 -7.16 -17.12 -10.33
C LYS A 4 -8.28 -16.11 -10.57
N TYR A 5 -9.03 -16.27 -11.67
CA TYR A 5 -10.00 -15.26 -12.13
C TYR A 5 -11.45 -15.51 -11.71
N ASN A 6 -11.75 -16.67 -11.11
CA ASN A 6 -13.11 -17.13 -10.85
C ASN A 6 -13.28 -17.77 -9.47
N ILE A 7 -12.59 -17.27 -8.45
CA ILE A 7 -12.57 -17.87 -7.10
C ILE A 7 -13.79 -17.53 -6.25
N GLY A 8 -14.68 -16.67 -6.75
CA GLY A 8 -15.91 -16.30 -6.08
C GLY A 8 -16.93 -17.43 -6.06
N LYS A 9 -17.78 -17.43 -5.03
CA LYS A 9 -18.83 -18.43 -4.81
C LYS A 9 -20.18 -17.74 -4.67
N ASN A 10 -21.27 -18.50 -4.82
CA ASN A 10 -22.64 -18.01 -4.67
C ASN A 10 -22.88 -16.76 -5.53
N GLU A 11 -23.38 -15.68 -4.93
CA GLU A 11 -23.65 -14.40 -5.59
C GLU A 11 -22.41 -13.67 -6.15
N TYR A 12 -21.21 -14.11 -5.79
CA TYR A 12 -19.92 -13.60 -6.27
C TYR A 12 -19.24 -14.53 -7.27
N ARG A 13 -19.92 -15.57 -7.77
CA ARG A 13 -19.36 -16.44 -8.82
C ARG A 13 -18.88 -15.59 -10.02
N ASN A 14 -17.65 -15.81 -10.46
CA ASN A 14 -16.97 -15.04 -11.53
C ASN A 14 -16.73 -13.55 -11.23
N TRP A 15 -16.94 -13.08 -10.00
CA TRP A 15 -16.70 -11.69 -9.59
C TRP A 15 -15.40 -11.49 -8.80
N ILE A 16 -14.69 -12.56 -8.46
CA ILE A 16 -13.47 -12.48 -7.66
C ILE A 16 -12.27 -12.94 -8.46
N VAL A 17 -11.33 -12.01 -8.63
CA VAL A 17 -9.97 -12.27 -9.09
C VAL A 17 -9.06 -12.28 -7.87
N GLY A 18 -8.16 -13.26 -7.75
CA GLY A 18 -7.25 -13.32 -6.61
C GLY A 18 -5.89 -13.94 -6.90
N GLU A 19 -4.91 -13.47 -6.15
CA GLU A 19 -3.53 -13.93 -6.05
C GLU A 19 -3.41 -14.82 -4.82
N THR A 20 -2.91 -16.05 -4.98
CA THR A 20 -2.84 -17.06 -3.92
C THR A 20 -1.49 -17.18 -3.24
N ASP A 21 -0.46 -16.53 -3.77
CA ASP A 21 0.90 -16.62 -3.26
C ASP A 21 1.58 -15.26 -3.41
N PHE A 22 2.35 -14.87 -2.41
CA PHE A 22 3.16 -13.65 -2.48
C PHE A 22 4.47 -13.94 -3.19
N GLN A 23 4.77 -13.17 -4.22
CA GLN A 23 6.02 -13.26 -4.98
C GLN A 23 6.51 -11.83 -5.28
N PRO A 24 7.60 -11.35 -4.63
CA PRO A 24 8.10 -9.98 -4.81
C PRO A 24 8.30 -9.58 -6.27
N ALA A 25 8.78 -10.50 -7.10
CA ALA A 25 9.00 -10.29 -8.53
C ALA A 25 7.72 -9.95 -9.33
N TYR A 26 6.53 -10.17 -8.79
CA TYR A 26 5.25 -9.88 -9.43
C TYR A 26 4.47 -8.71 -8.78
N LEU A 27 5.05 -8.00 -7.82
CA LEU A 27 4.40 -6.88 -7.14
C LEU A 27 3.86 -5.84 -8.14
N GLY A 28 4.72 -5.30 -9.01
CA GLY A 28 4.33 -4.33 -10.03
C GLY A 28 3.19 -4.78 -10.95
N LYS A 29 3.14 -6.08 -11.28
CA LYS A 29 2.05 -6.67 -12.09
C LYS A 29 0.72 -6.63 -11.34
N TYR A 30 0.71 -7.11 -10.10
CA TYR A 30 -0.52 -7.23 -9.33
C TYR A 30 -1.00 -5.90 -8.75
N GLU A 31 -0.10 -4.96 -8.50
CA GLU A 31 -0.45 -3.57 -8.22
C GLU A 31 -1.34 -2.97 -9.31
N THR A 32 -1.01 -3.23 -10.58
CA THR A 32 -1.84 -2.80 -11.72
C THR A 32 -3.15 -3.58 -11.78
N ILE A 33 -3.10 -4.91 -11.74
CA ILE A 33 -4.30 -5.77 -11.89
C ILE A 33 -5.35 -5.49 -10.81
N PHE A 34 -4.93 -5.22 -9.58
CA PHE A 34 -5.84 -5.01 -8.44
C PHE A 34 -6.10 -3.53 -8.11
N THR A 35 -5.63 -2.59 -8.96
CA THR A 35 -5.81 -1.14 -8.74
C THR A 35 -7.26 -0.80 -8.44
N LEU A 36 -7.48 0.05 -7.44
CA LEU A 36 -8.80 0.55 -7.07
C LEU A 36 -9.00 1.96 -7.60
N SER A 37 -10.17 2.23 -8.16
CA SER A 37 -10.54 3.58 -8.61
C SER A 37 -12.05 3.79 -8.63
N ASN A 38 -12.46 5.05 -8.51
CA ASN A 38 -13.83 5.53 -8.71
C ASN A 38 -13.94 6.54 -9.88
N GLY A 39 -12.92 6.62 -10.75
CA GLY A 39 -12.85 7.58 -11.85
C GLY A 39 -12.31 8.97 -11.47
N TYR A 40 -12.38 9.36 -10.18
CA TYR A 40 -11.74 10.56 -9.66
C TYR A 40 -10.39 10.25 -9.01
N MET A 41 -10.34 9.28 -8.10
CA MET A 41 -9.14 8.81 -7.42
C MET A 41 -8.76 7.42 -7.93
N GLY A 42 -7.49 7.19 -8.20
CA GLY A 42 -6.93 5.89 -8.54
C GLY A 42 -5.75 5.56 -7.64
N VAL A 43 -5.77 4.38 -7.02
CA VAL A 43 -4.71 3.94 -6.12
C VAL A 43 -4.21 2.57 -6.54
N ARG A 44 -2.93 2.50 -6.91
CA ARG A 44 -2.25 1.26 -7.26
C ARG A 44 -2.36 0.28 -6.10
N ALA A 45 -2.51 -0.99 -6.42
CA ALA A 45 -2.77 -1.99 -5.40
C ALA A 45 -1.50 -2.51 -4.71
N VAL A 46 -0.64 -1.60 -4.25
CA VAL A 46 0.54 -1.92 -3.43
C VAL A 46 0.15 -2.64 -2.15
N THR A 47 1.09 -3.37 -1.57
CA THR A 47 0.96 -3.88 -0.22
C THR A 47 0.98 -2.72 0.78
N GLU A 48 0.41 -2.94 1.96
CA GLU A 48 0.39 -1.91 3.00
C GLU A 48 1.79 -1.68 3.60
N GLU A 49 2.55 -2.75 3.84
CA GLU A 49 4.00 -2.72 4.07
C GLU A 49 4.79 -2.46 2.78
N ALA A 50 5.94 -1.81 2.90
CA ALA A 50 6.76 -1.40 1.75
C ALA A 50 7.76 -2.47 1.30
N TYR A 51 7.90 -2.62 -0.02
CA TYR A 51 8.92 -3.47 -0.67
C TYR A 51 9.72 -2.70 -1.71
N GLN A 52 10.95 -3.17 -2.00
CA GLN A 52 11.80 -2.55 -3.02
C GLN A 52 11.26 -2.72 -4.45
N GLU A 53 10.60 -3.84 -4.74
CA GLU A 53 10.07 -4.18 -6.06
C GLU A 53 8.69 -3.57 -6.35
N GLU A 54 8.19 -2.72 -5.45
CA GLU A 54 6.87 -2.11 -5.56
C GLU A 54 6.89 -0.83 -6.41
N THR A 55 5.73 -0.42 -6.89
CA THR A 55 5.53 0.92 -7.47
C THR A 55 4.30 1.57 -6.84
N ARG A 56 4.54 2.44 -5.87
CA ARG A 56 3.49 3.22 -5.18
C ARG A 56 2.92 4.30 -6.09
N GLY A 57 1.60 4.39 -6.14
CA GLY A 57 0.90 5.34 -6.99
C GLY A 57 -0.50 5.67 -6.48
N CYS A 58 -0.74 6.96 -6.24
CA CYS A 58 -2.04 7.52 -5.92
C CYS A 58 -2.27 8.72 -6.85
N TYR A 59 -3.41 8.78 -7.53
CA TYR A 59 -3.64 9.77 -8.57
C TYR A 59 -5.04 10.35 -8.47
N ILE A 60 -5.16 11.62 -8.82
CA ILE A 60 -6.42 12.35 -8.91
C ILE A 60 -6.64 12.79 -10.35
N ALA A 61 -7.79 12.44 -10.93
CA ALA A 61 -8.16 12.83 -12.28
C ALA A 61 -8.13 14.35 -12.43
N GLY A 62 -7.44 14.82 -13.47
CA GLY A 62 -7.25 16.24 -13.75
C GLY A 62 -6.09 16.91 -13.00
N LEU A 63 -5.42 16.22 -12.08
CA LEU A 63 -4.25 16.75 -11.37
C LEU A 63 -2.97 16.47 -12.16
N PHE A 64 -2.76 17.24 -13.22
CA PHE A 64 -1.55 17.19 -14.02
C PHE A 64 -0.53 18.22 -13.53
N ASP A 65 0.74 17.86 -13.61
CA ASP A 65 1.85 18.78 -13.41
C ASP A 65 2.90 18.58 -14.49
N LYS A 66 3.79 19.56 -14.65
CA LYS A 66 4.93 19.50 -15.55
C LYS A 66 6.15 20.02 -14.80
N PHE A 67 6.99 19.11 -14.34
CA PHE A 67 8.28 19.50 -13.78
C PHE A 67 9.15 20.17 -14.88
N PRO A 68 9.95 21.21 -14.56
CA PRO A 68 10.79 21.86 -15.56
C PRO A 68 11.69 20.87 -16.31
N GLY A 69 11.55 20.81 -17.63
CA GLY A 69 12.31 19.88 -18.49
C GLY A 69 11.59 18.57 -18.83
N GLU A 70 10.47 18.27 -18.17
CA GLU A 70 9.69 17.04 -18.38
C GLU A 70 8.42 17.28 -19.20
N VAL A 71 7.75 16.20 -19.61
CA VAL A 71 6.41 16.26 -20.22
C VAL A 71 5.32 16.42 -19.16
N THR A 72 4.14 16.89 -19.55
CA THR A 72 2.98 16.94 -18.64
C THR A 72 2.51 15.53 -18.33
N GLU A 73 2.36 15.24 -17.04
CA GLU A 73 1.94 13.93 -16.55
C GLU A 73 0.99 14.04 -15.36
N LEU A 74 0.32 12.94 -15.02
CA LEU A 74 -0.57 12.88 -13.87
C LEU A 74 0.28 12.79 -12.60
N ALA A 75 0.17 13.78 -11.71
CA ALA A 75 1.02 13.85 -10.53
C ALA A 75 0.68 12.72 -9.54
N ASN A 76 1.68 11.93 -9.14
CA ASN A 76 1.56 10.99 -8.03
C ASN A 76 1.44 11.78 -6.72
N ILE A 77 0.28 11.68 -6.07
CA ILE A 77 -0.01 12.40 -4.83
C ILE A 77 0.60 11.68 -3.62
N PRO A 78 0.63 12.31 -2.43
CA PRO A 78 1.11 11.66 -1.22
C PRO A 78 0.41 10.32 -0.95
N ASP A 79 1.20 9.33 -0.55
CA ASP A 79 0.72 7.98 -0.31
C ASP A 79 0.16 7.84 1.12
N TRP A 80 -1.05 7.32 1.23
CA TRP A 80 -1.79 7.17 2.48
C TRP A 80 -1.95 5.71 2.94
N LEU A 81 -1.39 4.74 2.21
CA LEU A 81 -1.58 3.30 2.44
C LEU A 81 -0.50 2.65 3.32
N ASN A 82 0.57 3.37 3.67
CA ASN A 82 1.68 2.78 4.42
C ASN A 82 1.25 2.30 5.82
N VAL A 83 1.51 1.03 6.10
CA VAL A 83 1.36 0.43 7.43
C VAL A 83 2.55 -0.51 7.69
N ASP A 84 3.46 -0.07 8.54
CA ASP A 84 4.53 -0.90 9.08
C ASP A 84 4.09 -1.50 10.43
N LEU A 85 4.34 -2.79 10.60
CA LEU A 85 3.90 -3.53 11.78
C LEU A 85 5.09 -4.15 12.51
N LYS A 86 5.06 -4.07 13.84
CA LYS A 86 5.93 -4.84 14.74
C LYS A 86 5.06 -5.66 15.68
N LEU A 87 5.21 -6.97 15.60
CA LEU A 87 4.37 -7.97 16.25
C LEU A 87 5.18 -8.61 17.38
N ASP A 88 4.92 -8.19 18.61
CA ASP A 88 5.66 -8.58 19.81
C ASP A 88 7.18 -8.46 19.64
N GLY A 89 7.61 -7.25 19.26
CA GLY A 89 9.03 -6.93 19.05
C GLY A 89 9.58 -7.30 17.67
N GLU A 90 8.84 -8.05 16.84
CA GLU A 90 9.34 -8.54 15.55
C GLU A 90 8.73 -7.80 14.36
N LYS A 91 9.58 -7.30 13.45
CA LYS A 91 9.12 -6.64 12.23
C LYS A 91 8.35 -7.65 11.37
N TYR A 92 7.11 -7.31 11.04
CA TYR A 92 6.34 -8.06 10.06
C TYR A 92 6.91 -7.80 8.66
N ASP A 93 7.33 -8.87 8.00
CA ASP A 93 7.86 -8.82 6.63
C ASP A 93 7.69 -10.20 5.97
N LEU A 94 6.98 -10.24 4.85
CA LEU A 94 6.77 -11.46 4.05
C LEU A 94 8.06 -12.03 3.44
N LYS A 95 9.17 -11.28 3.40
CA LYS A 95 10.47 -11.77 2.92
C LYS A 95 11.31 -12.47 4.00
N THR A 96 11.08 -12.20 5.29
CA THR A 96 11.94 -12.71 6.38
C THR A 96 11.25 -13.73 7.27
N GLY A 97 9.91 -13.76 7.32
CA GLY A 97 9.15 -14.83 7.98
C GLY A 97 8.62 -15.89 7.01
N LYS A 98 7.82 -16.81 7.54
CA LYS A 98 7.17 -17.87 6.77
C LYS A 98 5.71 -17.53 6.50
N ILE A 99 5.33 -17.57 5.24
CA ILE A 99 3.95 -17.38 4.79
C ILE A 99 3.22 -18.72 4.91
N LEU A 100 2.31 -18.83 5.88
CA LEU A 100 1.48 -20.02 6.09
C LEU A 100 0.23 -20.01 5.20
N LEU A 101 -0.31 -18.81 4.97
CA LEU A 101 -1.42 -18.56 4.06
C LEU A 101 -1.27 -17.17 3.46
N TYR A 102 -1.54 -17.05 2.17
CA TYR A 102 -1.65 -15.76 1.50
C TYR A 102 -2.83 -15.78 0.53
N ARG A 103 -3.61 -14.70 0.52
CA ARG A 103 -4.65 -14.49 -0.48
C ARG A 103 -4.96 -13.01 -0.59
N ARG A 104 -4.65 -12.40 -1.74
CA ARG A 104 -5.11 -11.06 -2.11
C ARG A 104 -6.19 -11.19 -3.18
N GLN A 105 -7.32 -10.52 -3.03
CA GLN A 105 -8.43 -10.63 -3.96
C GLN A 105 -9.18 -9.32 -4.13
N ILE A 106 -9.56 -9.01 -5.36
CA ILE A 106 -10.51 -7.94 -5.67
C ILE A 106 -11.86 -8.57 -5.98
N ASN A 107 -12.91 -8.02 -5.40
CA ASN A 107 -14.26 -8.28 -5.83
C ASN A 107 -14.66 -7.18 -6.82
N ILE A 108 -14.71 -7.52 -8.11
CA ILE A 108 -15.05 -6.58 -9.19
C ILE A 108 -16.54 -6.20 -9.21
N LYS A 109 -17.37 -6.83 -8.35
CA LYS A 109 -18.79 -6.48 -8.21
C LYS A 109 -19.00 -5.27 -7.32
N ASP A 110 -18.23 -5.14 -6.24
CA ASP A 110 -18.38 -4.09 -5.22
C ASP A 110 -17.14 -3.20 -5.06
N GLY A 111 -16.02 -3.53 -5.70
CA GLY A 111 -14.79 -2.74 -5.68
C GLY A 111 -13.96 -2.91 -4.39
N GLN A 112 -14.19 -3.95 -3.59
CA GLN A 112 -13.40 -4.20 -2.39
C GLN A 112 -12.16 -5.06 -2.71
N LEU A 113 -11.00 -4.61 -2.22
CA LEU A 113 -9.75 -5.38 -2.20
C LEU A 113 -9.51 -5.91 -0.79
N ILE A 114 -9.31 -7.22 -0.67
CA ILE A 114 -9.04 -7.91 0.60
C ILE A 114 -7.74 -8.70 0.48
N ARG A 115 -6.87 -8.57 1.47
CA ARG A 115 -5.65 -9.38 1.61
C ARG A 115 -5.64 -10.10 2.95
N ASN A 116 -5.64 -11.43 2.91
CA ASN A 116 -5.58 -12.30 4.08
C ASN A 116 -4.24 -13.01 4.13
N ILE A 117 -3.61 -13.01 5.30
CA ILE A 117 -2.28 -13.53 5.51
C ILE A 117 -2.26 -14.28 6.84
N GLU A 118 -1.65 -15.46 6.86
CA GLU A 118 -1.15 -16.06 8.09
C GLU A 118 0.37 -16.11 7.98
N TRP A 119 1.04 -15.41 8.88
CA TRP A 119 2.47 -15.25 8.88
C TRP A 119 3.06 -15.82 10.17
N GLU A 120 4.16 -16.54 10.04
CA GLU A 120 4.97 -17.04 11.15
C GLU A 120 6.30 -16.28 11.17
N SER A 121 6.58 -15.62 12.28
CA SER A 121 7.82 -14.87 12.46
C SER A 121 9.04 -15.81 12.55
N PRO A 122 10.27 -15.30 12.42
CA PRO A 122 11.49 -16.10 12.58
C PRO A 122 11.59 -16.84 13.93
N THR A 123 10.92 -16.33 14.98
CA THR A 123 10.89 -16.97 16.31
C THR A 123 9.71 -17.93 16.50
N GLY A 124 8.86 -18.11 15.48
CA GLY A 124 7.72 -19.04 15.50
C GLY A 124 6.38 -18.43 15.98
N LYS A 125 6.30 -17.11 16.15
CA LYS A 125 5.03 -16.43 16.49
C LYS A 125 4.15 -16.33 15.26
N LYS A 126 2.88 -16.72 15.40
CA LYS A 126 1.92 -16.80 14.30
C LYS A 126 0.87 -15.71 14.43
N THR A 127 0.66 -14.97 13.36
CA THR A 127 -0.31 -13.86 13.32
C THR A 127 -1.16 -13.99 12.07
N ARG A 128 -2.48 -13.83 12.23
CA ARG A 128 -3.40 -13.64 11.11
C ARG A 128 -3.62 -12.15 10.88
N LEU A 129 -3.36 -11.70 9.66
CA LEU A 129 -3.59 -10.34 9.22
C LEU A 129 -4.65 -10.31 8.12
N THR A 130 -5.57 -9.35 8.22
CA THR A 130 -6.54 -9.04 7.17
C THR A 130 -6.49 -7.55 6.88
N PHE A 131 -6.22 -7.20 5.63
CA PHE A 131 -6.28 -5.83 5.11
C PHE A 131 -7.47 -5.73 4.16
N GLU A 132 -8.29 -4.71 4.33
CA GLU A 132 -9.47 -4.47 3.50
C GLU A 132 -9.53 -3.01 3.10
N ARG A 133 -9.66 -2.74 1.80
CA ARG A 133 -9.75 -1.36 1.32
C ARG A 133 -10.67 -1.21 0.13
N PHE A 134 -11.19 0.00 -0.02
CA PHE A 134 -12.01 0.41 -1.15
C PHE A 134 -11.82 1.91 -1.42
N ILE A 135 -12.13 2.32 -2.64
CA ILE A 135 -12.28 3.72 -3.05
C ILE A 135 -13.77 3.93 -3.33
N SER A 136 -14.41 4.89 -2.65
CA SER A 136 -15.86 5.02 -2.69
C SER A 136 -16.35 5.55 -4.04
N LEU A 137 -17.29 4.84 -4.66
CA LEU A 137 -17.98 5.34 -5.85
C LEU A 137 -19.04 6.40 -5.51
N LYS A 138 -19.56 6.41 -4.27
CA LYS A 138 -20.60 7.34 -3.83
C LYS A 138 -20.03 8.69 -3.37
N ASN A 139 -18.88 8.67 -2.71
CA ASN A 139 -18.17 9.87 -2.28
C ASN A 139 -16.78 9.85 -2.91
N LEU A 140 -16.60 10.64 -3.97
CA LEU A 140 -15.42 10.55 -4.84
C LEU A 140 -14.09 10.81 -4.11
N HIS A 141 -14.12 11.55 -3.00
CA HIS A 141 -12.93 11.93 -2.24
C HIS A 141 -12.69 11.02 -1.03
N PHE A 142 -13.43 9.92 -0.90
CA PHE A 142 -13.35 9.01 0.24
C PHE A 142 -12.74 7.67 -0.13
N ALA A 143 -11.73 7.27 0.63
CA ALA A 143 -11.07 5.99 0.61
C ALA A 143 -10.88 5.48 2.03
N ALA A 144 -10.82 4.17 2.22
CA ALA A 144 -10.61 3.60 3.55
C ALA A 144 -9.74 2.34 3.48
N LEU A 145 -8.95 2.14 4.53
CA LEU A 145 -8.20 0.93 4.83
C LEU A 145 -8.59 0.45 6.23
N ARG A 146 -8.96 -0.83 6.35
CA ARG A 146 -9.15 -1.53 7.62
C ARG A 146 -8.06 -2.58 7.76
N VAL A 147 -7.41 -2.59 8.93
CA VAL A 147 -6.41 -3.60 9.30
C VAL A 147 -6.92 -4.39 10.51
N LYS A 148 -6.92 -5.71 10.40
CA LYS A 148 -7.25 -6.64 11.49
C LYS A 148 -6.04 -7.52 11.77
N ILE A 149 -5.60 -7.57 13.02
CA ILE A 149 -4.41 -8.29 13.47
C ILE A 149 -4.82 -9.24 14.60
N ILE A 150 -4.53 -10.53 14.47
CA ILE A 150 -4.88 -11.55 15.46
C ILE A 150 -3.66 -12.43 15.75
N PRO A 151 -2.99 -12.27 16.90
CA PRO A 151 -2.03 -13.25 17.41
C PRO A 151 -2.70 -14.63 17.56
N LEU A 152 -2.08 -15.70 17.06
CA LEU A 152 -2.65 -17.05 17.05
C LEU A 152 -2.08 -17.97 18.12
N ASN A 153 -0.82 -17.75 18.53
CA ASN A 153 -0.12 -18.61 19.50
C ASN A 153 0.73 -17.81 20.51
N TYR A 154 0.49 -16.50 20.62
CA TYR A 154 1.21 -15.64 21.56
C TYR A 154 0.29 -14.52 22.06
N SER A 155 0.73 -13.84 23.10
CA SER A 155 0.18 -12.58 23.60
C SER A 155 1.33 -11.61 23.76
N GLY A 156 1.17 -10.37 23.30
CA GLY A 156 2.23 -9.38 23.29
C GLY A 156 1.79 -8.09 22.60
N ASP A 157 2.71 -7.14 22.52
CA ASP A 157 2.41 -5.81 21.99
C ASP A 157 2.32 -5.81 20.46
N ILE A 158 1.48 -4.93 19.92
CA ILE A 158 1.39 -4.65 18.49
C ILE A 158 1.71 -3.18 18.31
N GLU A 159 2.82 -2.89 17.63
CA GLU A 159 3.18 -1.53 17.24
C GLU A 159 2.78 -1.33 15.77
N ILE A 160 2.09 -0.22 15.51
CA ILE A 160 1.62 0.17 14.18
C ILE A 160 2.24 1.54 13.86
N CYS A 161 3.06 1.60 12.82
CA CYS A 161 3.55 2.84 12.26
C CYS A 161 2.83 3.08 10.92
N SER A 162 2.13 4.20 10.80
CA SER A 162 1.38 4.56 9.60
C SER A 162 1.33 6.07 9.47
N GLY A 163 1.11 6.57 8.26
CA GLY A 163 1.06 7.99 7.98
C GLY A 163 0.87 8.30 6.51
N ILE A 164 1.03 9.58 6.17
CA ILE A 164 0.99 10.07 4.80
C ILE A 164 2.42 10.35 4.35
N ASN A 165 2.90 9.64 3.33
CA ASN A 165 4.20 9.86 2.73
C ASN A 165 4.11 10.88 1.58
N GLY A 166 4.58 12.11 1.81
CA GLY A 166 4.62 13.20 0.83
C GLY A 166 5.81 13.17 -0.14
N GLN A 167 6.70 12.19 -0.02
CA GLN A 167 7.92 12.06 -0.83
C GLN A 167 7.74 11.08 -2.00
N THR A 168 6.51 10.90 -2.47
CA THR A 168 6.21 10.08 -3.66
C THR A 168 6.70 10.76 -4.93
N THR A 169 7.08 9.95 -5.92
CA THR A 169 7.58 10.45 -7.22
C THR A 169 6.91 9.78 -8.40
N ASN A 170 6.95 10.44 -9.55
CA ASN A 170 6.76 9.87 -10.87
C ASN A 170 8.16 9.54 -11.42
N SER A 171 8.57 8.27 -11.34
CA SER A 171 9.86 7.83 -11.91
C SER A 171 11.08 8.67 -11.46
N GLY A 172 11.07 9.16 -10.22
CA GLY A 172 12.13 10.03 -9.67
C GLY A 172 11.79 11.53 -9.62
N VAL A 173 10.72 11.97 -10.27
CA VAL A 173 10.26 13.37 -10.25
C VAL A 173 9.22 13.59 -9.16
N GLN A 174 9.45 14.58 -8.28
CA GLN A 174 8.51 14.97 -7.23
C GLN A 174 7.71 16.20 -7.66
N HIS A 175 6.38 16.07 -7.73
CA HIS A 175 5.47 17.17 -8.11
C HIS A 175 5.02 18.03 -6.93
N PHE A 176 5.24 17.56 -5.70
CA PHE A 176 4.88 18.27 -4.48
C PHE A 176 6.13 18.78 -3.78
N LYS A 177 6.13 20.05 -3.38
CA LYS A 177 7.22 20.64 -2.60
C LYS A 177 7.00 20.36 -1.12
N GLU A 178 8.10 20.18 -0.41
CA GLU A 178 8.07 20.04 1.04
C GLU A 178 7.56 21.34 1.68
N GLY A 179 6.55 21.21 2.54
CA GLY A 179 6.00 22.34 3.28
C GLY A 179 6.91 22.75 4.44
N ILE A 180 6.93 24.04 4.78
CA ILE A 180 7.56 24.51 6.02
C ILE A 180 6.55 24.28 7.15
N LEU A 181 6.89 23.45 8.13
CA LEU A 181 6.07 23.33 9.34
C LEU A 181 6.09 24.67 10.07
N ALA A 182 4.92 25.30 10.24
CA ALA A 182 4.79 26.64 10.82
C ALA A 182 5.38 26.81 12.25
N ASN A 183 5.80 25.71 12.90
CA ASN A 183 6.40 25.68 14.23
C ASN A 183 7.82 25.11 14.27
N SER A 184 8.49 24.88 13.13
CA SER A 184 9.92 24.60 13.15
C SER A 184 10.66 25.91 13.40
N VAL A 185 10.88 26.24 14.67
CA VAL A 185 11.90 27.21 15.07
C VAL A 185 13.22 26.65 14.55
N THR A 186 13.68 27.15 13.40
CA THR A 186 15.02 26.86 12.91
C THR A 186 15.99 27.57 13.86
N SER A 187 16.62 26.82 14.76
CA SER A 187 17.88 27.27 15.36
C SER A 187 18.87 27.51 14.21
N PRO A 188 19.51 28.69 14.12
CA PRO A 188 20.46 28.95 13.05
C PRO A 188 21.73 28.13 13.30
N GLY A 189 21.90 27.03 12.56
CA GLY A 189 23.11 26.22 12.59
C GLY A 189 23.04 25.02 11.66
N ASN A 190 24.03 24.91 10.78
CA ASN A 190 24.28 23.81 9.83
C ASN A 190 23.44 23.77 8.53
N LEU A 191 23.62 24.80 7.70
CA LEU A 191 23.63 24.63 6.24
C LEU A 191 25.01 24.07 5.82
N SER A 192 25.21 22.77 5.99
CA SER A 192 26.27 22.07 5.27
C SER A 192 25.86 20.61 5.04
N ASN A 193 25.81 20.23 3.76
CA ASN A 193 25.51 18.92 3.19
C ASN A 193 24.04 18.64 2.85
N LYS A 194 23.57 19.25 1.76
CA LYS A 194 22.67 18.56 0.83
C LYS A 194 23.54 17.92 -0.26
N PRO A 195 23.49 16.60 -0.50
CA PRO A 195 24.00 16.07 -1.75
C PRO A 195 23.07 16.52 -2.88
N ALA A 196 23.65 17.17 -3.88
CA ALA A 196 23.02 17.32 -5.18
C ALA A 196 23.19 15.99 -5.92
N ILE A 197 22.09 15.29 -6.23
CA ILE A 197 21.77 14.72 -7.55
C ILE A 197 20.26 14.51 -7.61
#